data_AF-A0AAV8ZSK0-F1
#
_entry.id   AF-A0AAV8ZSK0-F1
#
_cell.length_a   1.000
_cell.length_b   1.000
_cell.length_c   1.000
_cell.angle_alpha   90.00
_cell.angle_beta   90.00
_cell.angle_gamma   90.00
#
_symmetry.space_group_name_H-M   'P 1'
#
loop_
_entity.id
_entity.type
_entity.pdbx_description
1 polymer ?
#
loop_
_entity_poly.entity_id
_entity_poly.type
_entity_poly.pdbx_seq_one_letter_code
_entity_poly.pdbx_strand_id
1 'polypeptide(L)'
;MGCFIVIDSMLERLRNEKTVDIYGHVTCLRAQRNYMVQTEDQYIFIHDSLLEAYICGHTEVPARNLHSHIQKLMQLEPGENITGMEHEFKKLGNIKTDSTRFATANLPCNKHKNRLVHILPFESTRVCLTPLRNIEGSDYINASFIDGYRYRKAYIATQGPMTDTTDDLWRMLWEHNSTIIVMLTKLKEMGRVSIFGILFGFYFVVFIIFNSVVSLDCHNPNYNLLFDFCSIRLYRM
;
A
#
# COMPACT_ATOMS: atom_id res chain seq x y z
N MET A 1 -19.27 17.10 2.25
CA MET A 1 -20.00 17.45 3.49
C MET A 1 -21.13 16.46 3.78
N GLY A 2 -22.06 16.22 2.85
CA GLY A 2 -23.15 15.25 3.06
C GLY A 2 -22.70 13.82 3.39
N CYS A 3 -21.71 13.29 2.66
CA CYS A 3 -21.19 11.93 2.93
C CYS A 3 -20.67 11.77 4.34
N PHE A 4 -19.87 12.73 4.83
CA PHE A 4 -19.29 12.67 6.17
C PHE A 4 -20.37 12.60 7.26
N ILE A 5 -21.39 13.46 7.19
CA ILE A 5 -22.48 13.50 8.17
C ILE A 5 -23.27 12.19 8.18
N VAL A 6 -23.60 11.67 6.98
CA VAL A 6 -24.34 10.41 6.86
C VAL A 6 -23.52 9.26 7.41
N ILE A 7 -22.23 9.16 7.05
CA ILE A 7 -21.35 8.09 7.54
C ILE A 7 -21.24 8.17 9.07
N ASP A 8 -20.96 9.33 9.64
CA ASP A 8 -20.83 9.52 11.09
C ASP A 8 -22.09 9.08 11.85
N SER A 9 -23.26 9.59 11.43
CA SER A 9 -24.54 9.22 12.04
C SER A 9 -24.86 7.73 11.89
N MET A 10 -24.58 7.14 10.73
CA MET A 10 -24.83 5.73 10.48
C MET A 10 -23.84 4.81 11.21
N LEU A 11 -22.59 5.24 11.45
CA LEU A 11 -21.64 4.50 12.29
C LEU A 11 -22.09 4.46 13.76
N GLU A 12 -22.61 5.58 14.27
CA GLU A 12 -23.19 5.62 15.61
C GLU A 12 -24.43 4.73 15.73
N ARG A 13 -25.32 4.78 14.73
CA ARG A 13 -26.50 3.91 14.67
C ARG A 13 -26.12 2.43 14.58
N LEU A 14 -25.14 2.09 13.73
CA LEU A 14 -24.65 0.72 13.58
C LEU A 14 -24.08 0.17 14.89
N ARG A 15 -23.42 1.01 15.70
CA ARG A 15 -22.93 0.62 17.04
C ARG A 15 -24.07 0.27 17.98
N ASN A 16 -25.13 1.09 18.02
CA ASN A 16 -26.18 1.03 19.03
C ASN A 16 -27.34 0.09 18.65
N GLU A 17 -27.78 0.13 17.38
CA GLU A 17 -28.99 -0.55 16.89
C GLU A 17 -28.69 -1.73 15.97
N LYS A 18 -27.43 -1.90 15.52
CA LYS A 18 -27.04 -2.92 14.51
C LYS A 18 -27.81 -2.81 13.19
N THR A 19 -28.29 -1.62 12.86
CA THR A 19 -29.01 -1.32 11.62
C THR A 19 -28.47 -0.05 10.97
N VAL A 20 -28.71 0.12 9.68
CA VAL A 20 -28.39 1.33 8.92
C VAL A 20 -29.60 1.72 8.07
N ASP A 21 -29.81 3.03 7.90
CA ASP A 21 -30.86 3.59 7.04
C ASP A 21 -30.31 4.81 6.29
N ILE A 22 -29.49 4.53 5.28
CA ILE A 22 -28.83 5.57 4.48
C ILE A 22 -29.87 6.39 3.71
N TYR A 23 -30.88 5.73 3.14
CA TYR A 23 -31.93 6.39 2.35
C TYR A 23 -32.76 7.35 3.20
N GLY A 24 -33.29 6.88 4.33
CA GLY A 24 -34.10 7.71 5.23
C GLY A 24 -33.30 8.89 5.78
N HIS A 25 -32.04 8.65 6.15
CA HIS A 25 -31.18 9.70 6.68
C HIS A 25 -30.83 10.77 5.63
N VAL A 26 -30.45 10.38 4.40
CA VAL A 26 -30.20 11.34 3.31
C VAL A 26 -31.45 12.13 2.95
N THR A 27 -32.62 11.49 2.94
CA THR A 27 -33.91 12.15 2.69
C THR A 27 -34.19 13.23 3.73
N CYS A 28 -33.97 12.93 5.02
CA CYS A 28 -34.12 13.88 6.11
C CYS A 28 -33.12 15.05 5.98
N LEU A 29 -31.85 14.78 5.69
CA LEU A 29 -30.84 15.83 5.52
C LEU A 29 -31.17 16.78 4.36
N ARG A 30 -31.73 16.25 3.25
CA ARG A 30 -32.16 17.07 2.11
C ARG A 30 -33.33 17.99 2.45
N ALA A 31 -34.18 17.64 3.41
CA ALA A 31 -35.25 18.51 3.90
C ALA A 31 -34.71 19.73 4.67
N GLN A 32 -33.54 19.61 5.29
CA GLN A 32 -32.91 20.71 6.05
C GLN A 32 -31.96 21.55 5.20
N ARG A 33 -31.24 20.91 4.27
CA ARG A 33 -30.29 21.58 3.38
C ARG A 33 -30.31 20.94 2.00
N ASN A 34 -30.60 21.75 0.98
CA ASN A 34 -30.58 21.29 -0.40
C ASN A 34 -29.21 20.73 -0.79
N TYR A 35 -29.22 19.74 -1.70
CA TYR A 35 -28.01 19.13 -2.29
C TYR A 35 -27.08 18.41 -1.28
N MET A 36 -27.67 17.80 -0.25
CA MET A 36 -26.96 16.83 0.60
C MET A 36 -26.82 15.50 -0.14
N VAL A 37 -25.57 15.05 -0.34
CA VAL A 37 -25.18 13.89 -1.18
C VAL A 37 -25.67 14.07 -2.61
N GLN A 38 -24.81 14.57 -3.50
CA GLN A 38 -25.24 15.12 -4.79
C GLN A 38 -25.13 14.13 -5.95
N THR A 39 -24.15 13.24 -5.89
CA THR A 39 -23.85 12.31 -6.97
C THR A 39 -24.13 10.88 -6.55
N GLU A 40 -24.34 10.01 -7.53
CA GLU A 40 -24.44 8.57 -7.31
C GLU A 40 -23.16 8.01 -6.68
N ASP A 41 -21.99 8.41 -7.17
CA ASP A 41 -20.69 7.98 -6.61
C ASP A 41 -20.56 8.31 -5.11
N GLN A 42 -21.06 9.48 -4.68
CA GLN A 42 -21.07 9.86 -3.28
C GLN A 42 -22.00 8.98 -2.44
N TYR A 43 -23.12 8.55 -3.02
CA TYR A 43 -24.07 7.65 -2.37
C TYR A 43 -23.51 6.23 -2.27
N ILE A 44 -22.91 5.71 -3.35
CA ILE A 44 -22.20 4.42 -3.37
C ILE A 44 -21.06 4.43 -2.34
N PHE A 45 -20.26 5.50 -2.31
CA PHE A 45 -19.15 5.62 -1.35
C PHE A 45 -19.62 5.54 0.11
N ILE A 46 -20.80 6.05 0.45
CA ILE A 46 -21.37 5.94 1.81
C ILE A 46 -21.68 4.47 2.13
N HIS A 47 -22.30 3.74 1.19
CA HIS A 47 -22.57 2.31 1.36
C HIS A 47 -21.27 1.52 1.55
N ASP A 48 -20.26 1.76 0.69
CA ASP A 48 -18.97 1.09 0.76
C ASP A 48 -18.23 1.38 2.07
N SER A 49 -18.21 2.65 2.51
CA SER A 49 -17.57 3.06 3.76
C SER A 49 -18.20 2.39 4.99
N LEU A 50 -19.54 2.32 5.04
CA LEU A 50 -20.25 1.68 6.15
C LEU A 50 -20.08 0.16 6.14
N LEU A 51 -20.05 -0.45 4.96
CA LEU A 51 -19.78 -1.87 4.80
C LEU A 51 -18.36 -2.22 5.25
N GLU A 52 -17.35 -1.43 4.86
CA GLU A 52 -15.97 -1.59 5.29
C GLU A 52 -15.85 -1.48 6.81
N ALA A 53 -16.44 -0.45 7.41
CA ALA A 53 -16.44 -0.26 8.86
C ALA A 53 -17.12 -1.43 9.61
N TYR A 54 -18.18 -2.01 9.04
CA TYR A 54 -18.84 -3.20 9.60
C TYR A 54 -17.99 -4.46 9.52
N ILE A 55 -17.34 -4.70 8.38
CA ILE A 55 -16.51 -5.90 8.14
C ILE A 55 -15.20 -5.86 8.94
N CYS A 56 -14.51 -4.72 8.89
CA CYS A 56 -13.20 -4.54 9.50
C CYS A 56 -13.30 -4.29 11.01
N GLY A 57 -14.32 -3.55 11.45
CA GLY A 57 -14.46 -3.13 12.84
C GLY A 57 -13.32 -2.20 13.29
N HIS A 58 -13.12 -2.12 14.61
CA HIS A 58 -12.05 -1.31 15.21
C HIS A 58 -10.87 -2.19 15.59
N THR A 59 -9.76 -2.06 14.87
CA THR A 59 -8.53 -2.85 15.05
C THR A 59 -7.38 -2.05 15.67
N GLU A 60 -7.62 -0.80 16.07
CA GLU A 60 -6.59 0.01 16.74
C GLU A 60 -6.39 -0.44 18.19
N VAL A 61 -5.13 -0.53 18.61
CA VAL A 61 -4.76 -1.00 19.94
C VAL A 61 -3.81 0.01 20.61
N PRO A 62 -4.16 0.54 21.80
CA PRO A 62 -3.24 1.36 22.57
C PRO A 62 -1.96 0.60 22.90
N ALA A 63 -0.79 1.23 22.80
CA ALA A 63 0.51 0.58 23.00
C ALA A 63 0.61 -0.21 24.32
N ARG A 64 0.02 0.30 25.40
CA ARG A 64 -0.06 -0.38 26.72
C ARG A 64 -0.76 -1.74 26.69
N ASN A 65 -1.65 -1.96 25.72
CA ASN A 65 -2.46 -3.18 25.58
C ASN A 65 -1.93 -4.10 24.47
N LEU A 66 -0.85 -3.73 23.79
CA LEU A 66 -0.33 -4.48 22.64
C LEU A 66 0.06 -5.92 23.03
N HIS A 67 0.73 -6.09 24.17
CA HIS A 67 1.14 -7.43 24.62
C HIS A 67 -0.05 -8.35 24.85
N SER A 68 -1.07 -7.89 25.59
CA SER A 68 -2.30 -8.65 25.80
C SER A 68 -3.06 -8.94 24.50
N HIS A 69 -3.03 -8.01 23.55
CA HIS A 69 -3.69 -8.19 22.26
C HIS A 69 -3.00 -9.26 21.41
N ILE A 70 -1.66 -9.25 21.33
CA ILE A 70 -0.90 -10.29 20.61
C ILE A 70 -1.15 -11.67 21.24
N GLN A 71 -1.15 -11.78 22.58
CA GLN A 71 -1.45 -13.03 23.27
C GLN A 71 -2.84 -13.57 22.91
N LYS A 72 -3.84 -12.68 22.78
CA LYS A 72 -5.17 -13.04 22.30
C LYS A 72 -5.14 -13.55 20.85
N LEU A 73 -4.44 -12.85 19.94
CA LEU A 73 -4.35 -13.24 18.54
C LEU A 73 -3.66 -14.59 18.31
N MET A 74 -2.80 -15.03 19.23
CA MET A 74 -2.15 -16.33 19.15
C MET A 74 -3.06 -17.49 19.58
N GLN A 75 -4.21 -17.22 20.21
CA GLN A 75 -5.16 -18.23 20.63
C GLN A 75 -6.08 -18.62 19.47
N LEU A 76 -6.66 -19.82 19.55
CA LEU A 76 -7.67 -20.28 18.59
C LEU A 76 -8.99 -19.53 18.80
N GLU A 77 -9.62 -19.14 17.70
CA GLU A 77 -10.94 -18.51 17.76
C GLU A 77 -12.02 -19.55 18.16
N PRO A 78 -13.00 -19.17 19.00
CA PRO A 78 -14.06 -20.10 19.41
C PRO A 78 -14.86 -20.60 18.21
N GLY A 79 -14.82 -21.91 17.96
CA GLY A 79 -15.55 -22.55 16.86
C GLY A 79 -14.77 -22.64 15.55
N GLU A 80 -13.53 -22.16 15.49
CA GLU A 80 -12.64 -22.30 14.34
C GLU A 80 -11.32 -22.98 14.71
N ASN A 81 -10.67 -23.62 13.73
CA ASN A 81 -9.35 -24.24 13.90
C ASN A 81 -8.21 -23.30 13.49
N ILE A 82 -8.44 -21.98 13.55
CA ILE A 82 -7.46 -20.97 13.18
C ILE A 82 -7.22 -20.01 14.34
N THR A 83 -6.03 -19.42 14.35
CA THR A 83 -5.69 -18.40 15.34
C THR A 83 -6.40 -17.08 15.03
N GLY A 84 -6.59 -16.24 16.04
CA GLY A 84 -7.09 -14.88 15.82
C GLY A 84 -6.25 -14.08 14.80
N MET A 85 -4.93 -14.29 14.79
CA MET A 85 -4.01 -13.70 13.82
C MET A 85 -4.31 -14.15 12.38
N GLU A 86 -4.49 -15.45 12.16
CA GLU A 86 -4.82 -15.98 10.83
C GLU A 86 -6.21 -15.50 10.38
N HIS A 87 -7.16 -15.44 11.30
CA HIS A 87 -8.50 -14.92 11.04
C HIS A 87 -8.45 -13.44 10.60
N GLU A 88 -7.70 -12.58 11.30
CA GLU A 88 -7.51 -11.18 10.89
C GLU A 88 -6.78 -11.07 9.54
N PHE A 89 -5.75 -11.87 9.32
CA PHE A 89 -5.00 -11.88 8.06
C PHE A 89 -5.89 -12.26 6.86
N LYS A 90 -6.78 -13.25 7.02
CA LYS A 90 -7.74 -13.64 5.97
C LYS A 90 -8.68 -12.52 5.57
N LYS A 91 -9.06 -11.63 6.50
CA LYS A 91 -9.91 -10.46 6.17
C LYS A 91 -9.23 -9.52 5.18
N LEU A 92 -7.90 -9.40 5.20
CA LEU A 92 -7.13 -8.57 4.26
C LEU A 92 -7.22 -9.10 2.81
N GLY A 93 -7.40 -10.42 2.63
CA GLY A 93 -7.46 -11.07 1.32
C GLY A 93 -8.76 -10.85 0.55
N ASN A 94 -9.81 -10.30 1.19
CA ASN A 94 -11.14 -10.16 0.59
C ASN A 94 -11.34 -8.90 -0.29
N ILE A 95 -10.24 -8.21 -0.63
CA ILE A 95 -10.31 -7.03 -1.50
C ILE A 95 -10.47 -7.49 -2.95
N LYS A 96 -11.67 -7.35 -3.50
CA LYS A 96 -11.92 -7.60 -4.92
C LYS A 96 -11.16 -6.58 -5.76
N THR A 97 -10.11 -7.01 -6.46
CA THR A 97 -9.40 -6.17 -7.42
C THR A 97 -9.93 -6.42 -8.82
N ASP A 98 -10.52 -5.40 -9.43
CA ASP A 98 -10.90 -5.43 -10.84
C ASP A 98 -9.64 -5.41 -11.73
N SER A 99 -9.65 -6.23 -12.78
CA SER A 99 -8.62 -6.31 -13.83
C SER A 99 -8.31 -4.97 -14.51
N THR A 100 -9.32 -4.08 -14.59
CA THR A 100 -9.17 -2.73 -15.16
C THR A 100 -8.15 -1.88 -14.41
N ARG A 101 -7.88 -2.19 -13.13
CA ARG A 101 -6.92 -1.48 -12.29
C ARG A 101 -5.46 -1.71 -12.69
N PHE A 102 -5.17 -2.59 -13.65
CA PHE A 102 -3.82 -2.96 -14.07
C PHE A 102 -3.59 -2.76 -15.58
N ALA A 103 -4.29 -1.80 -16.20
CA ALA A 103 -4.31 -1.62 -17.65
C ALA A 103 -2.90 -1.46 -18.27
N THR A 104 -2.10 -0.52 -17.78
CA THR A 104 -0.75 -0.25 -18.33
C THR A 104 0.21 -1.43 -18.09
N ALA A 105 0.12 -2.05 -16.91
CA ALA A 105 0.97 -3.18 -16.53
C ALA A 105 0.74 -4.43 -17.40
N ASN A 106 -0.48 -4.58 -17.93
CA ASN A 106 -0.88 -5.70 -18.78
C ASN A 106 -0.62 -5.51 -20.28
N LEU A 107 -0.19 -4.32 -20.71
CA LEU A 107 0.16 -4.07 -22.11
C LEU A 107 1.23 -5.06 -22.58
N PRO A 108 1.14 -5.60 -23.82
CA PRO A 108 2.11 -6.57 -24.33
C PRO A 108 3.57 -6.10 -24.23
N CYS A 109 3.80 -4.80 -24.50
CA CYS A 109 5.12 -4.16 -24.40
C CYS A 109 5.67 -4.07 -22.97
N ASN A 110 4.83 -4.20 -21.93
CA ASN A 110 5.24 -4.08 -20.53
C ASN A 110 5.34 -5.42 -19.80
N LYS A 111 4.80 -6.51 -20.36
CA LYS A 111 4.75 -7.82 -19.69
C LYS A 111 6.12 -8.33 -19.25
N HIS A 112 7.15 -8.14 -20.07
CA HIS A 112 8.52 -8.57 -19.77
C HIS A 112 9.21 -7.71 -18.69
N LYS A 113 8.67 -6.52 -18.39
CA LYS A 113 9.16 -5.64 -17.32
C LYS A 113 8.64 -6.06 -15.94
N ASN A 114 7.76 -7.06 -15.85
CA ASN A 114 7.19 -7.56 -14.61
C ASN A 114 7.88 -8.86 -14.18
N ARG A 115 8.46 -8.87 -12.98
CA ARG A 115 9.09 -10.06 -12.40
C ARG A 115 8.07 -11.15 -12.09
N LEU A 116 6.92 -10.77 -11.54
CA LEU A 116 5.80 -11.66 -11.27
C LEU A 116 4.55 -11.13 -11.96
N VAL A 117 3.90 -12.00 -12.75
CA VAL A 117 2.71 -11.63 -13.55
C VAL A 117 1.47 -11.31 -12.70
N HIS A 118 1.45 -11.75 -11.44
CA HIS A 118 0.34 -11.55 -10.51
C HIS A 118 0.58 -10.40 -9.51
N ILE A 119 1.73 -9.73 -9.58
CA ILE A 119 2.05 -8.59 -8.73
C ILE A 119 2.31 -7.39 -9.63
N LEU A 120 1.26 -6.63 -9.86
CA LEU A 120 1.24 -5.50 -10.78
C LEU A 120 0.85 -4.22 -10.02
N PRO A 121 1.39 -3.05 -10.40
CA PRO A 121 1.01 -1.79 -9.79
C PRO A 121 -0.41 -1.39 -10.20
N PHE A 122 -1.19 -0.81 -9.29
CA PHE A 122 -2.47 -0.22 -9.64
C PHE A 122 -2.27 1.03 -10.49
N GLU A 123 -3.15 1.23 -11.49
CA GLU A 123 -3.10 2.37 -12.40
C GLU A 123 -3.16 3.72 -11.66
N SER A 124 -3.94 3.79 -10.57
CA SER A 124 -4.12 5.01 -9.77
C SER A 124 -2.90 5.39 -8.94
N THR A 125 -2.01 4.45 -8.63
CA THR A 125 -0.84 4.67 -7.75
C THR A 125 0.48 4.33 -8.41
N ARG A 126 0.50 3.89 -9.68
CA ARG A 126 1.74 3.55 -10.38
C ARG A 126 2.70 4.72 -10.44
N VAL A 127 3.99 4.42 -10.46
CA VAL A 127 5.02 5.41 -10.78
C VAL A 127 5.14 5.51 -12.30
N CYS A 128 4.97 6.72 -12.82
CA CYS A 128 5.15 7.01 -14.24
C CYS A 128 6.55 7.59 -14.48
N LEU A 129 7.21 7.11 -15.52
CA LEU A 129 8.44 7.69 -16.05
C LEU A 129 8.13 8.63 -17.20
N THR A 130 9.05 9.54 -17.49
CA THR A 130 8.96 10.39 -18.67
C THR A 130 9.07 9.51 -19.92
N PRO A 131 8.07 9.55 -20.82
CA PRO A 131 8.08 8.70 -22.01
C PRO A 131 9.21 9.08 -22.95
N LEU A 132 9.95 8.08 -23.41
CA LEU A 132 11.00 8.22 -24.40
C LEU A 132 10.41 8.18 -25.81
N ARG A 133 10.93 9.03 -26.71
CA ARG A 133 10.45 9.11 -28.09
C ARG A 133 10.66 7.77 -28.80
N ASN A 134 9.63 7.31 -29.51
CA ASN A 134 9.63 6.08 -30.29
C ASN A 134 9.87 4.78 -29.48
N ILE A 135 9.70 4.81 -28.16
CA ILE A 135 9.79 3.62 -27.31
C ILE A 135 8.46 3.45 -26.57
N GLU A 136 7.63 2.52 -27.04
CA GLU A 136 6.37 2.17 -26.40
C GLU A 136 6.61 1.54 -25.02
N GLY A 137 5.80 1.90 -24.01
CA GLY A 137 5.94 1.38 -22.64
C GLY A 137 7.18 1.89 -21.90
N SER A 138 7.85 2.94 -22.41
CA SER A 138 8.98 3.59 -21.74
C SER A 138 8.55 4.42 -20.53
N ASP A 139 7.27 4.76 -20.38
CA ASP A 139 6.72 5.40 -19.18
C ASP A 139 6.46 4.40 -18.03
N TYR A 140 6.62 3.10 -18.29
CA TYR A 140 6.26 2.04 -17.36
C TYR A 140 7.45 1.48 -16.59
N ILE A 141 7.25 1.37 -15.27
CA ILE A 141 8.04 0.57 -14.35
C ILE A 141 7.08 -0.09 -13.35
N ASN A 142 7.36 -1.32 -12.91
CA ASN A 142 6.56 -2.01 -11.89
C ASN A 142 6.87 -1.44 -10.50
N ALA A 143 6.25 -0.29 -10.20
CA ALA A 143 6.39 0.43 -8.96
C ALA A 143 5.10 1.19 -8.62
N SER A 144 4.79 1.32 -7.34
CA SER A 144 3.63 2.06 -6.83
C SER A 144 4.05 3.06 -5.75
N PHE A 145 3.44 4.25 -5.77
CA PHE A 145 3.48 5.16 -4.65
C PHE A 145 2.65 4.64 -3.48
N ILE A 146 3.23 4.71 -2.29
CA ILE A 146 2.60 4.34 -1.03
C ILE A 146 2.63 5.56 -0.12
N ASP A 147 1.48 5.86 0.47
CA ASP A 147 1.36 6.92 1.45
C ASP A 147 2.05 6.52 2.76
N GLY A 148 2.75 7.47 3.38
CA GLY A 148 3.32 7.30 4.70
C GLY A 148 2.42 7.88 5.78
N TYR A 149 2.90 7.81 7.03
CA TYR A 149 2.14 8.33 8.18
C TYR A 149 1.87 9.85 8.08
N ARG A 150 2.86 10.63 7.64
CA ARG A 150 2.75 12.11 7.56
C ARG A 150 2.52 12.66 6.15
N TYR A 151 3.03 11.97 5.14
CA TYR A 151 3.08 12.49 3.77
C TYR A 151 2.51 11.47 2.80
N ARG A 152 1.74 11.97 1.83
CA ARG A 152 1.35 11.16 0.67
C ARG A 152 2.55 10.86 -0.20
N LYS A 153 2.51 9.71 -0.90
CA LYS A 153 3.60 9.24 -1.77
C LYS A 153 4.97 9.24 -1.08
N ALA A 154 5.00 8.95 0.22
CA ALA A 154 6.22 8.96 1.03
C ALA A 154 7.19 7.85 0.64
N TYR A 155 6.65 6.75 0.10
CA TYR A 155 7.42 5.61 -0.35
C TYR A 155 7.08 5.26 -1.79
N ILE A 156 8.07 4.72 -2.50
CA ILE A 156 7.82 3.92 -3.71
C ILE A 156 8.10 2.47 -3.33
N ALA A 157 7.11 1.60 -3.56
CA ALA A 157 7.28 0.16 -3.48
C ALA A 157 7.46 -0.39 -4.90
N THR A 158 8.61 -1.00 -5.17
CA THR A 158 8.95 -1.57 -6.48
C THR A 158 9.44 -3.01 -6.34
N GLN A 159 9.30 -3.78 -7.42
CA GLN A 159 9.98 -5.06 -7.56
C GLN A 159 11.51 -4.86 -7.53
N GLY A 160 12.23 -5.93 -7.15
CA GLY A 160 13.67 -5.98 -7.38
C GLY A 160 13.94 -5.86 -8.89
N PRO A 161 14.83 -4.95 -9.32
CA PRO A 161 15.06 -4.68 -10.74
C PRO A 161 15.42 -5.97 -11.48
N MET A 162 15.15 -6.01 -12.78
CA MET A 162 15.59 -7.08 -13.70
C MET A 162 16.64 -6.51 -14.65
N THR A 163 17.35 -7.37 -15.40
CA THR A 163 18.34 -6.94 -16.40
C THR A 163 17.79 -5.82 -17.29
N ASP A 164 16.57 -5.99 -17.78
CA ASP A 164 15.93 -5.07 -18.74
C ASP A 164 15.27 -3.85 -18.09
N THR A 165 15.27 -3.74 -16.75
CA THR A 165 14.61 -2.64 -16.01
C THR A 165 15.56 -1.87 -15.09
N THR A 166 16.87 -2.17 -15.14
CA THR A 166 17.90 -1.48 -14.36
C THR A 166 17.94 0.01 -14.68
N ASP A 167 17.93 0.36 -15.96
CA ASP A 167 17.97 1.75 -16.40
C ASP A 167 16.67 2.49 -16.07
N ASP A 168 15.53 1.80 -16.21
CA ASP A 168 14.21 2.32 -15.79
C ASP A 168 14.18 2.60 -14.28
N LEU A 169 14.82 1.78 -13.45
CA LEU A 169 14.97 2.01 -12.01
C LEU A 169 15.78 3.28 -11.71
N TRP A 170 16.95 3.44 -12.34
CA TRP A 170 17.76 4.64 -12.13
C TRP A 170 17.05 5.90 -12.62
N ARG A 171 16.35 5.81 -13.76
CA ARG A 171 15.50 6.88 -14.28
C ARG A 171 14.39 7.22 -13.29
N MET A 172 13.74 6.23 -12.69
CA MET A 172 12.74 6.44 -11.63
C MET A 172 13.31 7.19 -10.43
N LEU A 173 14.47 6.76 -9.93
CA LEU A 173 15.12 7.38 -8.77
C LEU A 173 15.47 8.83 -9.07
N TRP A 174 16.04 9.10 -10.25
CA TRP A 174 16.39 10.45 -10.66
C TRP A 174 15.18 11.36 -10.87
N GLU A 175 14.21 10.92 -11.69
CA GLU A 175 13.03 11.73 -12.06
C GLU A 175 12.16 12.08 -10.87
N HIS A 176 12.01 11.14 -9.92
CA HIS A 176 11.24 11.42 -8.73
C HIS A 176 12.08 12.17 -7.69
N ASN A 177 13.42 12.15 -7.75
CA ASN A 177 14.43 12.71 -6.83
C ASN A 177 14.74 11.88 -5.55
N SER A 178 14.73 10.54 -5.67
CA SER A 178 14.96 9.67 -4.53
C SER A 178 16.43 9.34 -4.34
N THR A 179 16.89 9.46 -3.10
CA THR A 179 18.28 9.27 -2.72
C THR A 179 18.50 8.09 -1.77
N ILE A 180 17.43 7.42 -1.31
CA ILE A 180 17.51 6.32 -0.35
C ILE A 180 16.86 5.09 -0.95
N ILE A 181 17.59 3.98 -0.93
CA ILE A 181 17.16 2.67 -1.40
C ILE A 181 17.29 1.70 -0.23
N VAL A 182 16.18 1.13 0.22
CA VAL A 182 16.17 0.08 1.24
C VAL A 182 15.94 -1.26 0.57
N MET A 183 16.93 -2.15 0.53
CA MET A 183 16.78 -3.50 -0.02
C MET A 183 16.51 -4.49 1.12
N LEU A 184 15.37 -5.18 1.10
CA LEU A 184 14.99 -6.10 2.19
C LEU A 184 15.54 -7.52 2.03
N THR A 185 16.43 -7.75 1.07
CA THR A 185 16.84 -9.10 0.68
C THR A 185 18.30 -9.28 0.31
N LYS A 186 18.78 -10.51 0.48
CA LYS A 186 20.14 -10.91 0.14
C LYS A 186 20.28 -11.22 -1.35
N LEU A 187 21.51 -11.10 -1.86
CA LEU A 187 21.88 -11.35 -3.27
C LEU A 187 21.90 -12.83 -3.68
N LYS A 188 21.80 -13.78 -2.72
CA LYS A 188 21.76 -15.22 -3.00
C LYS A 188 21.08 -15.97 -1.86
N GLU A 189 19.98 -16.66 -2.17
CA GLU A 189 19.32 -17.60 -1.27
C GLU A 189 19.17 -18.96 -1.97
N MET A 190 19.56 -20.04 -1.30
CA MET A 190 19.33 -21.44 -1.71
C MET A 190 19.79 -21.83 -3.15
N GLY A 191 20.98 -21.42 -3.56
CA GLY A 191 21.70 -22.06 -4.68
C GLY A 191 21.18 -21.82 -6.11
N ARG A 192 20.12 -21.04 -6.31
CA ARG A 192 19.69 -20.58 -7.65
C ARG A 192 20.40 -19.26 -8.01
N VAL A 193 21.16 -19.25 -9.11
CA VAL A 193 21.87 -18.05 -9.60
C VAL A 193 20.87 -17.04 -10.14
N SER A 194 20.93 -15.81 -9.63
CA SER A 194 19.76 -14.93 -9.65
C SER A 194 20.05 -13.45 -9.87
N ILE A 195 21.17 -13.12 -10.53
CA ILE A 195 21.38 -12.03 -11.51
C ILE A 195 22.90 -11.77 -11.67
N PHE A 196 23.30 -11.31 -12.86
CA PHE A 196 24.66 -10.92 -13.24
C PHE A 196 24.90 -9.42 -12.96
N GLY A 197 26.12 -9.07 -12.50
CA GLY A 197 26.50 -7.82 -11.83
C GLY A 197 25.94 -6.50 -12.36
N ILE A 198 25.15 -5.80 -11.54
CA ILE A 198 25.52 -4.68 -10.63
C ILE A 198 24.43 -4.65 -9.55
N LEU A 199 24.66 -5.25 -8.37
CA LEU A 199 23.69 -5.34 -7.25
C LEU A 199 22.33 -6.02 -7.54
N PHE A 200 22.23 -7.36 -7.52
CA PHE A 200 20.91 -8.01 -7.75
C PHE A 200 20.67 -9.44 -7.18
N GLY A 201 19.47 -9.63 -6.57
CA GLY A 201 18.58 -10.83 -6.57
C GLY A 201 18.42 -11.59 -5.22
N PHE A 202 17.35 -11.51 -4.39
CA PHE A 202 15.89 -11.61 -4.64
C PHE A 202 15.00 -11.33 -3.40
N TYR A 203 13.72 -10.99 -3.63
CA TYR A 203 12.55 -10.80 -2.73
C TYR A 203 12.38 -9.36 -2.19
N PHE A 204 11.15 -9.06 -1.79
CA PHE A 204 10.41 -7.84 -2.09
C PHE A 204 10.78 -6.55 -1.35
N VAL A 205 10.27 -5.46 -1.94
CA VAL A 205 10.18 -4.06 -1.49
C VAL A 205 11.51 -3.35 -1.38
N VAL A 206 11.86 -2.62 -2.45
CA VAL A 206 12.69 -1.43 -2.24
C VAL A 206 11.79 -0.37 -1.60
N PHE A 207 12.05 0.03 -0.35
CA PHE A 207 11.45 1.25 0.19
C PHE A 207 12.33 2.43 -0.21
N ILE A 208 11.75 3.35 -0.95
CA ILE A 208 12.44 4.50 -1.49
C ILE A 208 11.96 5.75 -0.72
N ILE A 209 12.83 6.35 0.11
CA ILE A 209 12.50 7.46 1.02
C ILE A 209 12.94 8.82 0.43
N PHE A 210 12.10 9.86 0.59
CA PHE A 210 12.36 11.26 0.25
C PHE A 210 12.64 12.21 1.43
N ASN A 211 13.62 13.10 1.20
CA ASN A 211 13.79 14.50 1.65
C ASN A 211 13.28 15.00 3.02
N SER A 212 13.31 14.19 4.06
CA SER A 212 13.30 14.71 5.43
C SER A 212 14.18 13.85 6.32
N VAL A 213 15.19 14.48 6.91
CA VAL A 213 16.05 13.91 7.93
C VAL A 213 15.17 13.40 9.07
N VAL A 214 14.96 12.08 9.13
CA VAL A 214 14.47 11.45 10.36
C VAL A 214 15.72 11.17 11.19
N SER A 215 16.04 12.07 12.11
CA SER A 215 16.96 11.76 13.21
C SER A 215 16.31 10.67 14.05
N LEU A 216 16.79 9.43 13.89
CA LEU A 216 16.56 8.37 14.86
C LEU A 216 17.70 8.44 15.86
N ASP A 217 17.42 8.96 17.06
CA ASP A 217 18.30 8.86 18.22
C ASP A 217 18.45 7.39 18.62
N CYS A 218 19.49 6.75 18.09
CA CYS A 218 19.88 5.39 18.46
C CYS A 218 20.77 5.42 19.71
N HIS A 219 20.15 5.40 20.89
CA HIS A 219 20.84 5.00 22.12
C HIS A 219 20.13 3.81 22.78
N ASN A 220 20.21 2.65 22.13
CA ASN A 220 19.93 1.38 22.78
C ASN A 220 20.82 0.27 22.19
N PRO A 221 21.85 -0.21 22.92
CA PRO A 221 22.88 -1.10 22.39
C PRO A 221 22.46 -2.59 22.25
N ASN A 222 21.17 -2.92 22.34
CA ASN A 222 20.71 -4.33 22.40
C ASN A 222 19.97 -4.87 21.17
N TYR A 223 19.93 -4.13 20.05
CA TYR A 223 19.37 -4.66 18.79
C TYR A 223 20.45 -4.81 17.72
N ASN A 224 20.95 -6.04 17.56
CA ASN A 224 21.73 -6.47 16.39
C ASN A 224 20.83 -6.58 15.15
N LEU A 225 20.29 -5.46 14.68
CA LEU A 225 19.78 -5.32 13.33
C LEU A 225 20.86 -4.62 12.53
N LEU A 226 21.65 -5.40 11.79
CA LEU A 226 22.53 -4.89 10.74
C LEU A 226 21.65 -4.29 9.63
N PHE A 227 21.20 -3.06 9.84
CA PHE A 227 20.81 -2.19 8.75
C PHE A 227 22.10 -1.72 8.09
N ASP A 228 22.53 -2.44 7.05
CA ASP A 228 23.54 -1.90 6.14
C ASP A 228 22.91 -0.70 5.41
N PHE A 229 23.04 0.48 6.02
CA PHE A 229 22.83 1.75 5.33
C PHE A 229 23.90 1.86 4.26
N CYS A 230 23.59 1.40 3.04
CA CYS A 230 24.39 1.74 1.87
C CYS A 230 24.14 3.22 1.57
N SER A 231 24.88 4.10 2.27
CA SER A 231 24.95 5.52 1.93
C SER A 231 25.73 5.62 0.62
N ILE A 232 25.05 5.42 -0.51
CA ILE A 232 25.59 5.72 -1.83
C ILE A 232 25.65 7.24 -1.91
N ARG A 233 26.80 7.78 -1.49
CA ARG A 233 27.15 9.19 -1.69
C ARG A 233 27.25 9.39 -3.20
N LEU A 234 26.17 9.87 -3.80
CA LEU A 234 26.10 10.26 -5.21
C LEU A 234 27.31 11.14 -5.53
N TYR A 235 28.22 10.63 -6.35
CA TYR A 235 29.21 11.47 -7.03
C TYR A 235 28.42 12.41 -7.93
N ARG A 236 28.33 13.69 -7.52
CA ARG A 236 27.98 14.78 -8.43
C ARG A 236 29.04 14.79 -9.53
N MET A 237 28.66 14.44 -10.75
CA MET A 237 29.34 14.91 -11.96
C MET A 237 28.74 16.24 -12.38
#